data_AF-A0A8C4N9Q6-F1
#
_entry.id   AF-A0A8C4N9Q6-F1
#
_cell.length_a   1.000
_cell.length_b   1.000
_cell.length_c   1.000
_cell.angle_alpha   90.00
_cell.angle_beta   90.00
_cell.angle_gamma   90.00
#
_symmetry.space_group_name_H-M   'P 1'
#
loop_
_entity.id
_entity.type
_entity.pdbx_description
1 polymer ?
#
loop_
_entity_poly.entity_id
_entity_poly.type
_entity_poly.pdbx_seq_one_letter_code
_entity_poly.pdbx_strand_id
1 'polypeptide(L)'
;MLCNKDRSDQLNYEEFMKLLATIEMWKNEFMKYDADQSQSIDIYELDQVVKSIGYDLGGQFLSLLISRYYTPNHCMAFDDFVCCMTKLTVILRFFKSRDITNQGQIAVTLDELLTLHLCN
;
A
#
# COMPACT_ATOMS: atom_id res chain seq x y z
N MET A 1 -2.87 20.25 0.16
CA MET A 1 -3.24 20.25 1.59
C MET A 1 -4.56 19.51 1.73
N LEU A 2 -4.53 18.22 2.04
CA LEU A 2 -5.73 17.45 2.33
C LEU A 2 -6.09 17.66 3.81
N CYS A 3 -7.38 17.86 4.03
CA CYS A 3 -7.99 18.51 5.17
C CYS A 3 -7.67 17.81 6.49
N ASN A 4 -7.14 18.55 7.46
CA ASN A 4 -7.24 18.24 8.88
C ASN A 4 -8.33 19.14 9.46
N LYS A 5 -9.46 18.53 9.85
CA LYS A 5 -10.55 18.99 10.74
C LYS A 5 -11.80 18.24 10.25
N ASP A 6 -12.19 17.15 10.88
CA ASP A 6 -12.63 17.16 12.28
C ASP A 6 -12.02 16.08 13.16
N ARG A 7 -11.60 16.50 14.36
CA ARG A 7 -11.32 15.64 15.51
C ARG A 7 -12.64 15.21 16.15
N SER A 8 -13.45 14.44 15.44
CA SER A 8 -14.35 13.51 16.11
C SER A 8 -13.69 12.14 16.03
N ASP A 9 -13.44 11.50 17.16
CA ASP A 9 -13.00 10.09 17.23
C ASP A 9 -14.11 9.12 16.73
N GLN A 10 -15.05 9.62 15.92
CA GLN A 10 -16.21 8.93 15.37
C GLN A 10 -16.34 9.35 13.91
N LEU A 11 -16.35 8.35 13.04
CA LEU A 11 -16.68 8.50 11.63
C LEU A 11 -18.17 8.86 11.52
N ASN A 12 -18.50 9.88 10.73
CA ASN A 12 -19.90 10.07 10.35
C ASN A 12 -20.35 8.95 9.39
N TYR A 13 -21.66 8.82 9.16
CA TYR A 13 -22.19 7.75 8.31
C TYR A 13 -21.60 7.74 6.89
N GLU A 14 -21.39 8.91 6.30
CA GLU A 14 -20.84 9.02 4.95
C GLU A 14 -19.36 8.60 4.90
N GLU A 15 -18.58 9.01 5.90
CA GLU A 15 -17.18 8.59 6.07
C GLU A 15 -17.07 7.09 6.33
N PHE A 16 -17.97 6.53 7.14
CA PHE A 16 -18.04 5.10 7.39
C PHE A 16 -18.38 4.31 6.13
N MET A 17 -19.34 4.76 5.33
CA MET A 17 -19.68 4.10 4.06
C MET A 17 -18.51 4.17 3.06
N LYS A 18 -17.78 5.30 3.00
CA LYS A 18 -16.55 5.42 2.19
C LYS A 18 -15.46 4.48 2.68
N LEU A 19 -15.29 4.36 4.00
CA LEU A 19 -14.34 3.44 4.61
C LEU A 19 -14.70 1.99 4.28
N LEU A 20 -15.97 1.60 4.44
CA LEU A 20 -16.45 0.25 4.12
C LEU A 20 -16.21 -0.09 2.65
N ALA A 21 -16.58 0.80 1.72
CA ALA A 21 -16.32 0.60 0.30
C ALA A 21 -14.82 0.45 -0.01
N THR A 22 -13.97 1.19 0.71
CA THR A 22 -12.50 1.07 0.59
C THR A 22 -12.01 -0.27 1.11
N ILE A 23 -12.52 -0.74 2.25
CA ILE A 23 -12.18 -2.06 2.82
C ILE A 23 -12.65 -3.18 1.89
N GLU A 24 -13.86 -3.10 1.33
CA GLU A 24 -14.38 -4.06 0.36
C GLU A 24 -13.53 -4.13 -0.90
N MET A 25 -13.11 -2.96 -1.42
CA MET A 25 -12.17 -2.89 -2.55
C MET A 25 -10.86 -3.60 -2.22
N TRP A 26 -10.25 -3.33 -1.06
CA TRP A 26 -9.01 -4.00 -0.65
C TRP A 26 -9.19 -5.48 -0.41
N LYS A 27 -10.33 -5.92 0.12
CA LYS A 27 -10.67 -7.33 0.28
C LYS A 27 -10.75 -8.03 -1.07
N ASN A 28 -11.41 -7.40 -2.06
CA ASN A 28 -11.49 -7.94 -3.40
C ASN A 28 -10.12 -8.03 -4.08
N GLU A 29 -9.24 -7.05 -3.87
CA GLU A 29 -7.85 -7.12 -4.34
C GLU A 29 -7.07 -8.22 -3.62
N PHE A 30 -7.17 -8.32 -2.30
CA PHE A 30 -6.52 -9.37 -1.52
C PHE A 30 -6.90 -10.77 -2.03
N MET A 31 -8.19 -11.03 -2.25
CA MET A 31 -8.69 -12.31 -2.75
C MET A 31 -8.25 -12.62 -4.19
N LYS A 32 -7.81 -11.63 -4.98
CA LYS A 32 -7.20 -11.89 -6.29
C LYS A 32 -5.79 -12.46 -6.18
N TYR A 33 -5.08 -12.08 -5.12
CA TYR A 33 -3.68 -12.48 -4.90
C TYR A 33 -3.56 -13.72 -4.00
N ASP A 34 -4.46 -13.89 -3.03
CA ASP A 34 -4.64 -15.11 -2.21
C ASP A 34 -5.22 -16.24 -3.07
N ALA A 35 -4.37 -16.81 -3.93
CA ALA A 35 -4.74 -17.76 -4.97
C ALA A 35 -5.09 -19.12 -4.37
N ASP A 36 -4.46 -19.47 -3.24
CA ASP A 36 -4.70 -20.71 -2.52
C ASP A 36 -5.84 -20.62 -1.48
N GLN A 37 -6.41 -19.42 -1.29
CA GLN A 37 -7.45 -19.12 -0.30
C GLN A 37 -7.02 -19.42 1.14
N SER A 38 -5.73 -19.29 1.43
CA SER A 38 -5.16 -19.44 2.77
C SER A 38 -5.55 -18.32 3.72
N GLN A 39 -6.19 -17.25 3.21
CA GLN A 39 -6.50 -16.01 3.95
C GLN A 39 -5.23 -15.25 4.37
N SER A 40 -4.13 -15.48 3.67
CA SER A 40 -2.84 -14.83 3.87
C SER A 40 -2.13 -14.69 2.52
N ILE A 41 -1.17 -13.77 2.42
CA ILE A 41 -0.35 -13.64 1.21
C ILE A 41 1.04 -14.20 1.48
N ASP A 42 1.40 -15.26 0.77
CA ASP A 42 2.74 -15.85 0.82
C ASP A 42 3.74 -15.12 -0.11
N ILE A 43 5.01 -15.56 -0.11
CA ILE A 43 6.08 -14.91 -0.89
C ILE A 43 5.81 -14.98 -2.39
N TYR A 44 5.23 -16.08 -2.89
CA TYR A 44 4.96 -16.26 -4.31
C TYR A 44 3.79 -15.38 -4.76
N GLU A 45 2.77 -15.24 -3.92
CA GLU A 45 1.63 -14.35 -4.15
C GLU A 45 2.06 -12.88 -4.07
N LEU A 46 2.94 -12.53 -3.13
CA LEU A 46 3.50 -11.18 -3.03
C LEU A 46 4.32 -10.81 -4.27
N ASP A 47 5.09 -11.74 -4.83
CA ASP A 47 5.83 -11.52 -6.08
C ASP A 47 4.87 -11.17 -7.24
N GLN A 48 3.69 -11.80 -7.30
CA GLN A 48 2.65 -11.45 -8.27
C GLN A 48 2.08 -10.04 -8.04
N VAL A 49 1.88 -9.66 -6.77
CA VAL A 49 1.47 -8.29 -6.41
C VAL A 49 2.51 -7.27 -6.87
N VAL A 50 3.79 -7.54 -6.62
CA VAL A 50 4.89 -6.63 -7.02
C VAL A 50 4.97 -6.50 -8.53
N LYS A 51 4.77 -7.59 -9.27
CA LYS A 51 4.71 -7.55 -10.74
C LYS A 51 3.51 -6.77 -11.27
N SER A 52 2.37 -6.74 -10.56
CA SER A 52 1.19 -6.00 -11.01
C SER A 52 1.33 -4.47 -10.85
N ILE A 53 2.26 -4.02 -10.00
CA ILE A 53 2.51 -2.59 -9.73
C ILE A 53 3.10 -1.85 -10.94
N GLY A 54 3.59 -2.56 -11.95
CA GLY A 54 3.99 -1.98 -13.23
C GLY A 54 5.32 -1.22 -13.20
N TYR A 55 6.09 -1.37 -12.13
CA TYR A 55 7.48 -0.90 -12.00
C TYR A 55 8.40 -2.10 -11.80
N ASP A 56 9.64 -2.01 -12.30
CA ASP A 56 10.67 -3.03 -12.10
C ASP A 56 11.24 -2.93 -10.67
N LEU A 57 10.44 -3.40 -9.71
CA LEU A 57 10.80 -3.43 -8.30
C LEU A 57 11.63 -4.68 -8.02
N GLY A 58 12.94 -4.49 -7.86
CA GLY A 58 13.88 -5.59 -7.65
C GLY A 58 13.75 -6.31 -6.29
N GLY A 59 14.47 -7.42 -6.11
CA GLY A 59 14.38 -8.29 -4.93
C GLY A 59 14.67 -7.63 -3.57
N GLN A 60 15.36 -6.50 -3.55
CA GLN A 60 15.56 -5.71 -2.33
C GLN A 60 14.23 -5.13 -1.81
N PHE A 61 13.34 -4.70 -2.70
CA PHE A 61 12.03 -4.19 -2.33
C PHE A 61 11.16 -5.30 -1.71
N LEU A 62 11.14 -6.49 -2.32
CA LEU A 62 10.46 -7.66 -1.77
C LEU A 62 10.98 -8.00 -0.37
N SER A 63 12.29 -7.98 -0.18
CA SER A 63 12.91 -8.26 1.12
C SER A 63 12.51 -7.24 2.19
N LEU A 64 12.35 -5.96 1.81
CA LEU A 64 11.85 -4.91 2.72
C LEU A 64 10.38 -5.15 3.10
N LEU A 65 9.53 -5.55 2.16
CA LEU A 65 8.13 -5.86 2.45
C LEU A 65 8.01 -7.04 3.41
N ILE A 66 8.75 -8.12 3.13
CA ILE A 66 8.80 -9.31 4.01
C ILE A 66 9.26 -8.90 5.41
N SER A 67 10.36 -8.15 5.53
CA SER A 67 10.89 -7.74 6.84
C SER A 67 9.92 -6.86 7.65
N ARG A 68 8.98 -6.17 7.00
CA ARG A 68 8.12 -5.16 7.64
C ARG A 68 6.72 -5.67 7.93
N TYR A 69 6.19 -6.55 7.09
CA TYR A 69 4.77 -6.94 7.06
C TYR A 69 4.53 -8.43 7.16
N TYR A 70 5.56 -9.28 7.13
CA TYR A 70 5.37 -10.72 7.28
C TYR A 70 5.41 -11.13 8.74
N THR A 71 4.54 -12.07 9.07
CA THR A 71 4.56 -12.79 10.33
C THR A 71 5.73 -13.79 10.37
N PRO A 72 6.06 -14.36 11.55
CA PRO A 72 7.06 -15.43 11.66
C PRO A 72 6.76 -16.67 10.78
N ASN A 73 5.52 -16.84 10.33
CA ASN A 73 5.11 -17.94 9.46
C ASN A 73 5.31 -17.63 7.96
N HIS A 74 6.01 -16.54 7.64
CA HIS A 74 6.28 -16.10 6.26
C HIS A 74 5.03 -15.81 5.42
N CYS A 75 4.00 -15.29 6.06
CA CYS A 75 2.80 -14.82 5.39
C CYS A 75 2.40 -13.44 5.90
N MET A 76 1.72 -12.67 5.04
CA MET A 76 1.15 -11.36 5.33
C MET A 76 -0.36 -11.50 5.55
N ALA A 77 -0.83 -11.07 6.73
CA ALA A 77 -2.25 -11.05 7.03
C ALA A 77 -2.96 -9.90 6.30
N PHE A 78 -4.29 -9.92 6.28
CA PHE A 78 -5.09 -8.92 5.55
C PHE A 78 -4.85 -7.48 6.05
N ASP A 79 -4.76 -7.27 7.36
CA ASP A 79 -4.49 -5.97 7.97
C ASP A 79 -3.09 -5.44 7.60
N ASP A 80 -2.08 -6.30 7.62
CA ASP A 80 -0.72 -5.96 7.15
C ASP A 80 -0.72 -5.64 5.65
N PHE A 81 -1.47 -6.39 4.85
CA PHE A 81 -1.63 -6.14 3.41
C PHE A 81 -2.28 -4.78 3.15
N VAL A 82 -3.37 -4.45 3.84
CA VAL A 82 -4.04 -3.14 3.71
C VAL A 82 -3.09 -2.00 4.09
N CYS A 83 -2.35 -2.15 5.19
CA CYS A 83 -1.35 -1.17 5.61
C CYS A 83 -0.25 -1.00 4.56
N CYS A 84 0.31 -2.10 4.06
CA CYS A 84 1.33 -2.12 3.02
C CYS A 84 0.83 -1.43 1.74
N MET A 85 -0.32 -1.85 1.21
CA MET A 85 -0.86 -1.34 -0.05
C MET A 85 -1.29 0.13 0.06
N THR A 86 -1.78 0.57 1.21
CA THR A 86 -2.09 1.99 1.44
C THR A 86 -0.83 2.84 1.33
N LYS A 87 0.25 2.47 2.03
CA LYS A 87 1.53 3.20 1.96
C LYS A 87 2.11 3.19 0.55
N LEU A 88 2.10 2.02 -0.08
CA LEU A 88 2.64 1.83 -1.42
C LEU A 88 1.86 2.66 -2.45
N THR A 89 0.53 2.69 -2.36
CA THR A 89 -0.33 3.50 -3.23
C THR A 89 -0.03 4.99 -3.10
N VAL A 90 0.18 5.50 -1.88
CA VAL A 90 0.54 6.91 -1.66
C VAL A 90 1.88 7.24 -2.31
N ILE A 91 2.90 6.40 -2.08
CA ILE A 91 4.25 6.59 -2.62
C ILE A 91 4.23 6.52 -4.15
N LEU A 92 3.58 5.51 -4.74
CA LEU A 92 3.50 5.33 -6.19
C LEU A 92 2.73 6.44 -6.88
N ARG A 93 1.65 6.96 -6.26
CA ARG A 93 0.92 8.13 -6.79
C ARG A 93 1.78 9.38 -6.78
N PHE A 94 2.50 9.62 -5.67
CA PHE A 94 3.46 10.72 -5.60
C PHE A 94 4.53 10.57 -6.68
N PHE A 95 5.11 9.37 -6.81
CA PHE A 95 6.13 9.06 -7.78
C PHE A 95 5.65 9.30 -9.21
N LYS A 96 4.51 8.71 -9.59
CA LYS A 96 3.90 8.85 -10.92
C LYS A 96 3.56 10.30 -11.27
N SER A 97 3.20 11.12 -10.28
CA SER A 97 2.93 12.55 -10.51
C SER A 97 4.19 13.36 -10.87
N ARG A 98 5.37 12.85 -10.53
CA ARG A 98 6.67 13.50 -10.71
C ARG A 98 7.50 12.88 -11.83
N ASP A 99 7.37 11.57 -12.07
CA ASP A 99 8.03 10.86 -13.17
C ASP A 99 7.31 11.08 -14.51
N ILE A 100 7.22 12.34 -14.95
CA ILE A 100 6.49 12.74 -16.16
C ILE A 100 7.13 12.12 -17.42
N THR A 101 8.43 11.83 -17.38
CA THR A 101 9.20 11.27 -18.49
C THR A 101 9.25 9.75 -18.48
N ASN A 102 8.63 9.08 -17.49
CA ASN A 102 8.70 7.62 -17.28
C ASN A 102 10.14 7.09 -17.29
N GLN A 103 11.05 7.82 -16.64
CA GLN A 103 12.46 7.43 -16.53
C GLN A 103 12.71 6.53 -15.32
N GLY A 104 11.72 6.34 -14.46
CA GLY A 104 11.86 5.55 -13.23
C GLY A 104 12.71 6.27 -12.17
N GLN A 105 12.89 7.59 -12.29
CA GLN A 105 13.66 8.40 -11.34
C GLN A 105 13.00 9.77 -11.15
N ILE A 106 13.02 10.26 -9.91
CA ILE A 106 12.48 11.58 -9.55
C ILE A 106 13.43 12.29 -8.58
N ALA A 107 13.44 13.63 -8.64
CA ALA A 107 14.03 14.44 -7.59
C ALA A 107 12.97 14.72 -6.51
N VAL A 108 13.33 14.52 -5.25
CA VAL A 108 12.46 14.74 -4.08
C VAL A 108 13.19 15.62 -3.08
N THR A 109 12.52 16.64 -2.57
CA THR A 109 13.05 17.48 -1.49
C THR A 109 12.92 16.78 -0.13
N LEU A 110 13.70 17.20 0.86
CA LEU A 110 13.61 16.64 2.22
C LEU A 110 12.20 16.78 2.82
N ASP A 111 11.54 17.91 2.60
CA ASP A 111 10.21 18.20 3.13
C ASP A 111 9.14 17.26 2.52
N GLU A 112 9.21 17.02 1.21
CA GLU A 112 8.35 16.06 0.52
C GLU A 112 8.57 14.63 1.02
N LEU A 113 9.83 14.24 1.24
CA LEU A 113 10.16 12.92 1.77
C LEU A 113 9.61 12.71 3.19
N LEU A 114 9.78 13.70 4.07
CA LEU A 114 9.27 13.65 5.44
C LEU A 114 7.74 13.60 5.45
N THR A 115 7.09 14.39 4.59
CA THR A 115 5.62 14.36 4.45
C THR A 115 5.12 12.98 4.01
N LEU A 116 5.79 12.34 3.05
CA LEU A 116 5.41 10.97 2.61
C LEU A 116 5.56 9.93 3.72
N HIS A 117 6.57 10.07 4.58
CA HIS A 117 6.84 9.09 5.63
C HIS A 117 5.98 9.30 6.89
N LEU A 118 5.67 10.56 7.23
CA LEU A 118 5.00 10.93 8.49
C LEU A 118 3.49 11.04 8.38
N CYS A 119 2.92 11.20 7.18
CA CYS A 119 1.46 11.28 6.99
C CYS A 119 0.74 9.92 6.92
N ASN A 120 1.32 8.83 7.44
CA ASN A 120 0.68 7.51 7.59
C ASN A 120 0.62 7.07 9.05
#